data_AF-A0A7U5BFR6-F1
#
_entry.id   AF-A0A7U5BFR6-F1
#
_cell.length_a   1.000
_cell.length_b   1.000
_cell.length_c   1.000
_cell.angle_alpha   90.00
_cell.angle_beta   90.00
_cell.angle_gamma   90.00
#
_symmetry.space_group_name_H-M   'P 1'
#
loop_
_entity.id
_entity.type
_entity.pdbx_description
1 polymer ?
#
loop_
_entity_poly.entity_id
_entity_poly.type
_entity_poly.pdbx_seq_one_letter_code
_entity_poly.pdbx_strand_id
1 'polypeptide(L)'
;MKLFEPKVRNQLFCTPQHNAAWNNRATARGRVLTPLGMAARVTRNGTQGAPELREAGRVTRNAYNTLLRNYRDEDREAGRMPWAQYMLLRLKLGYEPLR
;
A
#
# COMPACT_ATOMS: atom_id res chain seq x y z
N MET A 1 -23.83 13.14 4.45
CA MET A 1 -23.33 12.33 3.31
C MET A 1 -23.94 10.95 3.42
N LYS A 2 -24.69 10.47 2.42
CA LYS A 2 -25.23 9.11 2.43
C LYS A 2 -24.05 8.15 2.32
N LEU A 3 -23.86 7.28 3.32
CA LEU A 3 -22.79 6.27 3.31
C LEU A 3 -23.05 5.28 2.16
N PHE A 4 -22.00 4.77 1.55
CA PHE A 4 -22.10 3.77 0.49
C PHE A 4 -22.79 2.50 1.01
N GLU A 5 -23.88 2.07 0.36
CA GLU A 5 -24.56 0.80 0.62
C GLU A 5 -24.14 -0.25 -0.43
N PRO A 6 -23.49 -1.36 -0.03
CA PRO A 6 -23.11 -2.45 -0.94
C PRO A 6 -24.32 -3.11 -1.60
N LYS A 7 -24.26 -3.39 -2.91
CA LYS A 7 -25.30 -4.17 -3.62
C LYS A 7 -25.15 -5.67 -3.38
N VAL A 8 -23.94 -6.14 -3.07
CA VAL A 8 -23.63 -7.52 -2.70
C VAL A 8 -22.72 -7.54 -1.48
N ARG A 9 -22.79 -8.61 -0.68
CA ARG A 9 -22.11 -8.73 0.62
C ARG A 9 -20.61 -8.38 0.57
N ASN A 10 -19.94 -8.68 -0.54
CA ASN A 10 -18.49 -8.51 -0.68
C ASN A 10 -18.07 -7.30 -1.53
N GLN A 11 -18.97 -6.34 -1.78
CA GLN A 11 -18.67 -5.19 -2.62
C GLN A 11 -17.88 -4.11 -1.85
N LEU A 12 -16.64 -3.89 -2.26
CA LEU A 12 -15.73 -2.90 -1.66
C LEU A 12 -15.88 -1.48 -2.24
N PHE A 13 -16.36 -1.35 -3.48
CA PHE A 13 -16.40 -0.08 -4.21
C PHE A 13 -17.78 0.15 -4.80
N CYS A 14 -18.23 1.41 -4.85
CA CYS A 14 -19.55 1.74 -5.38
C CYS A 14 -19.69 1.54 -6.89
N THR A 15 -18.59 1.61 -7.64
CA THR A 15 -18.57 1.38 -9.09
C THR A 15 -17.36 0.53 -9.49
N PRO A 16 -17.44 -0.21 -10.63
CA PRO A 16 -16.29 -0.90 -11.21
C PRO A 16 -15.13 0.06 -11.51
N GLN A 17 -15.44 1.29 -11.92
CA GLN A 17 -14.44 2.31 -12.20
C GLN A 17 -13.61 2.68 -10.96
N HIS A 18 -14.24 2.81 -9.79
CA HIS A 18 -13.51 3.08 -8.56
C HIS A 18 -12.64 1.90 -8.12
N ASN A 19 -13.11 0.67 -8.34
CA ASN A 19 -12.29 -0.52 -8.13
C ASN A 19 -11.07 -0.54 -9.07
N ALA A 20 -11.26 -0.28 -10.37
CA ALA A 20 -10.17 -0.22 -11.34
C ALA A 20 -9.16 0.89 -10.99
N ALA A 21 -9.66 2.09 -10.64
CA ALA A 21 -8.81 3.20 -10.23
C ALA A 21 -7.99 2.87 -8.98
N TRP A 22 -8.59 2.20 -7.99
CA TRP A 22 -7.86 1.75 -6.80
C TRP A 22 -6.77 0.74 -7.17
N ASN A 23 -7.11 -0.30 -7.93
CA ASN A 23 -6.15 -1.35 -8.31
C ASN A 23 -5.01 -0.83 -9.19
N ASN A 24 -5.28 0.11 -10.10
CA ASN A 24 -4.25 0.73 -10.93
C ASN A 24 -3.25 1.51 -10.08
N ARG A 25 -3.73 2.30 -9.12
CA ARG A 25 -2.85 3.00 -8.16
C ARG A 25 -2.07 2.01 -7.30
N ALA A 26 -2.74 0.98 -6.79
CA ALA A 26 -2.10 -0.02 -5.95
C ALA A 26 -0.99 -0.75 -6.71
N THR A 27 -1.21 -1.08 -7.98
CA THR A 27 -0.23 -1.71 -8.86
C THR A 27 0.95 -0.79 -9.13
N ALA A 28 0.69 0.46 -9.56
CA ALA A 28 1.74 1.42 -9.89
C ALA A 28 2.63 1.72 -8.67
N ARG A 29 2.02 2.00 -7.52
CA ARG A 29 2.75 2.29 -6.28
C ARG A 29 3.42 1.04 -5.72
N GLY A 30 2.79 -0.12 -5.81
CA GLY A 30 3.35 -1.41 -5.38
C GLY A 30 4.63 -1.77 -6.14
N ARG A 31 4.67 -1.54 -7.46
CA ARG A 31 5.89 -1.74 -8.27
C ARG A 31 7.09 -0.95 -7.75
N VAL A 32 6.87 0.23 -7.16
CA VAL A 32 7.91 1.08 -6.59
C VAL A 32 8.20 0.69 -5.13
N LEU A 33 7.17 0.53 -4.32
CA LEU A 33 7.33 0.29 -2.88
C LEU A 33 7.88 -1.09 -2.55
N THR A 34 7.49 -2.14 -3.28
CA THR A 34 7.91 -3.52 -3.00
C THR A 34 9.43 -3.70 -3.02
N PRO A 35 10.17 -3.34 -4.09
CA PRO A 35 11.63 -3.52 -4.10
C PRO A 35 12.33 -2.71 -3.00
N LEU A 36 11.87 -1.47 -2.74
CA LEU A 36 12.43 -0.64 -1.67
C LEU A 36 12.19 -1.26 -0.29
N GLY A 37 10.97 -1.74 -0.04
CA GLY A 37 10.61 -2.40 1.22
C GLY A 37 11.39 -3.69 1.44
N MET A 38 11.52 -4.52 0.41
CA MET A 38 12.26 -5.78 0.49
C MET A 38 13.76 -5.53 0.77
N ALA A 39 14.39 -4.60 0.04
CA ALA A 39 15.78 -4.23 0.27
C ALA A 39 16.02 -3.70 1.70
N ALA A 40 15.13 -2.83 2.18
CA ALA A 40 15.18 -2.33 3.54
C ALA A 40 15.03 -3.48 4.57
N ARG A 41 14.13 -4.45 4.36
CA ARG A 41 13.92 -5.55 5.31
C ARG A 41 15.07 -6.55 5.32
N VAL A 42 15.54 -6.99 4.15
CA VAL A 42 16.63 -7.97 4.01
C VAL A 42 17.93 -7.45 4.64
N THR A 43 18.19 -6.14 4.52
CA THR A 43 19.39 -5.49 5.08
C THR A 43 19.21 -5.02 6.53
N ARG A 44 18.08 -5.33 7.19
CA ARG A 44 17.70 -4.77 8.50
C ARG A 44 17.86 -3.25 8.57
N ASN A 45 17.30 -2.56 7.58
CA ASN A 45 17.37 -1.12 7.37
C ASN A 45 18.82 -0.60 7.24
N GLY A 46 19.69 -1.39 6.63
CA GLY A 46 21.10 -1.04 6.41
C GLY A 46 22.06 -1.40 7.55
N THR A 47 21.66 -2.30 8.46
CA THR A 47 22.53 -2.78 9.56
C THR A 47 23.13 -4.17 9.28
N GLN A 48 22.62 -4.90 8.28
CA GLN A 48 23.05 -6.25 7.92
C GLN A 48 23.55 -6.32 6.47
N GLY A 49 24.61 -7.10 6.24
CA GLY A 49 25.19 -7.39 4.92
C GLY A 49 26.52 -6.70 4.66
N ALA A 50 27.05 -6.87 3.44
CA ALA A 50 28.24 -6.18 2.95
C ALA A 50 28.06 -4.64 3.02
N PRO A 51 29.14 -3.84 3.10
CA PRO A 51 29.05 -2.38 3.18
C PRO A 51 28.13 -1.74 2.14
N GLU A 52 28.21 -2.18 0.87
CA GLU A 52 27.37 -1.66 -0.21
C GLU A 52 25.89 -1.98 -0.03
N LEU A 53 25.56 -3.20 0.42
CA LEU A 53 24.19 -3.59 0.71
C LEU A 53 23.62 -2.83 1.91
N ARG A 54 24.45 -2.54 2.91
CA ARG A 54 24.05 -1.71 4.05
C ARG A 54 23.69 -0.30 3.61
N GLU A 55 24.47 0.29 2.71
CA GLU A 55 24.18 1.61 2.16
C GLU A 55 22.89 1.61 1.35
N ALA A 56 22.71 0.64 0.44
CA ALA A 56 21.46 0.48 -0.29
C ALA A 56 20.26 0.32 0.66
N GLY A 57 20.41 -0.43 1.76
CA GLY A 57 19.39 -0.58 2.80
C GLY A 57 18.97 0.72 3.48
N ARG A 58 19.93 1.62 3.77
CA ARG A 58 19.66 2.93 4.35
C ARG A 58 18.90 3.83 3.38
N VAL A 59 19.37 3.90 2.14
CA VAL A 59 18.76 4.71 1.08
C VAL A 59 17.33 4.24 0.79
N THR A 60 17.14 2.93 0.58
CA THR A 60 15.83 2.36 0.24
C THR A 60 14.83 2.50 1.38
N ARG A 61 15.25 2.36 2.65
CA ARG A 61 14.40 2.64 3.82
C ARG A 61 13.90 4.08 3.84
N ASN A 62 14.78 5.06 3.61
CA ASN A 62 14.41 6.48 3.59
C ASN A 62 13.46 6.80 2.44
N ALA A 63 13.74 6.28 1.24
CA ALA A 63 12.88 6.42 0.08
C ALA A 63 11.49 5.80 0.31
N TYR A 64 11.44 4.57 0.83
CA TYR A 64 10.20 3.85 1.13
C TYR A 64 9.31 4.65 2.10
N ASN A 65 9.86 5.11 3.23
CA ASN A 65 9.11 5.87 4.23
C ASN A 65 8.59 7.21 3.68
N THR A 66 9.40 7.87 2.85
CA THR A 66 9.03 9.15 2.23
C THR A 66 7.90 8.97 1.24
N LEU A 67 8.00 7.98 0.34
CA LEU A 67 6.96 7.68 -0.63
C LEU A 67 5.66 7.23 0.03
N LEU A 68 5.74 6.43 1.09
CA LEU A 68 4.54 6.00 1.83
C LEU A 68 3.80 7.19 2.44
N ARG A 69 4.53 8.16 3.01
CA ARG A 69 3.95 9.41 3.51
C ARG A 69 3.32 10.22 2.37
N ASN A 70 4.04 10.43 1.27
CA ASN A 70 3.54 11.21 0.14
C ASN A 70 2.28 10.59 -0.47
N TYR A 71 2.28 9.28 -0.73
CA TYR A 71 1.11 8.60 -1.27
C TYR A 71 -0.10 8.61 -0.33
N ARG A 72 0.14 8.55 0.99
CA ARG A 72 -0.92 8.72 2.00
C ARG A 72 -1.52 10.12 1.92
N ASP A 73 -0.67 11.14 1.83
CA ASP A 73 -1.11 12.54 1.82
C ASP A 73 -1.84 12.86 0.50
N GLU A 74 -1.34 12.41 -0.65
CA GLU A 74 -2.03 12.47 -1.95
C GLU A 74 -3.42 11.81 -1.91
N ASP A 75 -3.53 10.64 -1.29
CA ASP A 75 -4.83 9.94 -1.19
C ASP A 75 -5.79 10.69 -0.26
N ARG A 76 -5.29 11.27 0.83
CA ARG A 76 -6.08 12.08 1.75
C ARG A 76 -6.59 13.35 1.06
N GLU A 77 -5.73 14.08 0.37
CA GLU A 77 -6.08 15.31 -0.37
C GLU A 77 -7.10 15.02 -1.48
N ALA A 78 -6.95 13.91 -2.18
CA ALA A 78 -7.89 13.51 -3.23
C ALA A 78 -9.17 12.82 -2.70
N GLY A 79 -9.38 12.76 -1.37
CA GLY A 79 -10.56 12.11 -0.77
C GLY A 79 -10.68 10.62 -1.09
N ARG A 80 -9.57 9.94 -1.38
CA ARG A 80 -9.54 8.54 -1.79
C ARG A 80 -9.58 7.63 -0.57
N MET A 81 -10.07 6.40 -0.78
CA MET A 81 -10.06 5.35 0.24
C MET A 81 -8.62 5.07 0.71
N PRO A 82 -8.31 5.22 2.02
CA PRO A 82 -7.01 4.87 2.57
C PRO A 82 -6.71 3.37 2.45
N TRP A 83 -5.43 3.02 2.31
CA TRP A 83 -4.97 1.62 2.23
C TRP A 83 -5.37 0.79 3.46
N ALA A 84 -5.31 1.38 4.65
CA ALA A 84 -5.74 0.73 5.88
C ALA A 84 -7.26 0.43 5.87
N GLN A 85 -8.08 1.36 5.36
CA GLN A 85 -9.52 1.16 5.20
C GLN A 85 -9.82 0.03 4.22
N TYR A 86 -9.12 -0.01 3.09
CA TYR A 86 -9.24 -1.09 2.11
C TYR A 86 -8.93 -2.46 2.74
N MET A 87 -7.82 -2.57 3.47
CA MET A 87 -7.43 -3.82 4.13
C MET A 87 -8.42 -4.22 5.23
N LEU A 88 -8.89 -3.27 6.04
CA LEU A 88 -9.92 -3.52 7.05
C LEU A 88 -11.18 -4.12 6.42
N LEU A 89 -11.66 -3.55 5.32
CA LEU A 89 -12.84 -4.06 4.61
C LEU A 89 -12.57 -5.44 4.03
N ARG A 90 -11.40 -5.68 3.42
CA ARG A 90 -11.00 -7.01 2.91
C ARG A 90 -11.02 -8.07 4.00
N LEU A 91 -10.41 -7.79 5.16
CA LEU A 91 -10.38 -8.72 6.30
C LEU A 91 -11.79 -9.02 6.81
N LYS A 92 -12.65 -8.00 6.93
CA LYS A 92 -14.06 -8.17 7.32
C LYS A 92 -14.87 -9.04 6.34
N LEU A 93 -14.45 -9.10 5.08
CA LEU A 93 -15.06 -9.90 4.03
C LEU A 93 -14.41 -11.29 3.86
N GLY A 94 -13.54 -11.70 4.80
CA GLY A 94 -12.92 -13.03 4.79
C GLY A 94 -11.68 -13.15 3.91
N TYR A 95 -11.00 -12.04 3.60
CA TYR A 95 -9.67 -12.12 2.97
C TYR A 95 -8.66 -12.67 3.99
N GLU A 96 -8.02 -13.79 3.66
CA GLU A 96 -7.02 -14.46 4.50
C GLU A 96 -5.65 -14.43 3.80
N PRO A 97 -4.78 -13.44 4.05
CA PRO A 97 -3.54 -13.24 3.27
C PRO A 97 -2.49 -14.34 3.42
N LEU A 98 -2.70 -15.29 4.33
CA LEU A 98 -1.76 -16.36 4.68
C LEU A 98 -2.34 -17.76 4.46
N ARG A 99 -3.56 -17.85 3.91
CA ARG A 99 -4.22 -19.10 3.54
C ARG A 99 -4.43 -19.12 2.04
#